data_AF-A0A6L6X8L4-F1
#
_entry.id   AF-A0A6L6X8L4-F1
#
_cell.length_a   1.000
_cell.length_b   1.000
_cell.length_c   1.000
_cell.angle_alpha   90.00
_cell.angle_beta   90.00
_cell.angle_gamma   90.00
#
_symmetry.space_group_name_H-M   'P 1'
#
loop_
_entity.id
_entity.type
_entity.pdbx_description
1 polymer ?
#
loop_
_entity_poly.entity_id
_entity_poly.type
_entity_poly.pdbx_seq_one_letter_code
_entity_poly.pdbx_strand_id
1 'polypeptide(L)'
;MSTALMGDWAEHRGTEVYVHGSIADLRAQARTIHQQLRPLWRRRAGGSRVVLLDTPLGHEVTLYDLVAGSPTPPELALGALPDDPRLTAVLNALTPAERRVALAWAHPAVATWAEAALAAGAADPVKAGERVRRKLKRLGQQQVVRAQAARLPRDGAQ
;
A
#
# COMPACT_ATOMS: atom_id res chain seq x y z
N MET A 1 -1.46 -6.85 43.48
CA MET A 1 -1.22 -5.65 44.30
C MET A 1 -0.59 -4.60 43.40
N SER A 2 -1.21 -3.42 43.25
CA SER A 2 -0.77 -2.38 42.32
C SER A 2 0.21 -1.43 43.00
N THR A 3 1.50 -1.57 42.69
CA THR A 3 2.61 -0.71 43.16
C THR A 3 2.82 0.53 42.29
N ALA A 4 1.99 0.74 41.26
CA ALA A 4 2.20 1.76 40.23
C ALA A 4 2.02 3.23 40.71
N LEU A 5 1.59 3.46 41.94
CA LEU A 5 1.41 4.80 42.52
C LEU A 5 2.36 5.11 43.67
N MET A 6 3.24 4.19 44.09
CA MET A 6 4.25 4.49 45.12
C MET A 6 5.54 4.99 44.46
N GLY A 7 5.60 6.28 44.16
CA GLY A 7 6.84 7.00 43.83
C GLY A 7 7.17 8.02 44.92
N ASP A 8 8.23 8.81 44.71
CA ASP A 8 8.86 9.86 45.55
C ASP A 8 8.01 10.54 46.65
N TRP A 9 6.71 10.75 46.43
CA TRP A 9 5.80 11.33 47.42
C TRP A 9 5.58 10.44 48.66
N ALA A 10 5.79 9.13 48.54
CA ALA A 10 5.65 8.19 49.66
C ALA A 10 6.77 8.33 50.71
N GLU A 11 7.94 8.85 50.31
CA GLU A 11 9.11 9.05 51.17
C GLU A 11 8.98 10.31 52.05
N HIS A 12 8.09 11.24 51.69
CA HIS A 12 7.96 12.55 52.34
C HIS A 12 6.81 12.63 53.37
N ARG A 13 6.29 11.48 53.84
CA ARG A 13 5.22 11.42 54.86
C ARG A 13 5.74 11.82 56.25
N GLY A 14 5.94 13.12 56.49
CA GLY A 14 6.33 13.58 57.84
C GLY A 14 6.49 15.08 58.07
N THR A 15 6.45 15.93 57.04
CA THR A 15 6.65 17.38 57.22
C THR A 15 5.47 18.17 56.65
N GLU A 16 4.76 18.93 57.51
CA GLU A 16 3.55 19.71 57.17
C GLU A 16 3.75 20.68 55.98
N VAL A 17 4.99 21.10 55.73
CA VAL A 17 5.36 22.02 54.63
C VAL A 17 5.36 21.33 53.25
N TYR A 18 5.45 19.99 53.19
CA TYR A 18 5.56 19.20 51.95
C TYR A 18 4.22 18.70 51.38
N VAL A 19 3.11 18.96 52.06
CA VAL A 19 1.78 18.44 51.69
C VAL A 19 1.24 19.05 50.39
N HIS A 20 1.56 20.32 50.09
CA HIS A 20 1.07 20.95 48.86
C HIS A 20 1.84 20.53 47.60
N GLY A 21 3.16 20.30 47.69
CA GLY A 21 3.97 19.81 46.56
C GLY A 21 3.61 18.37 46.18
N SER A 22 3.45 17.50 47.18
CA SER A 22 3.10 16.09 46.97
C SER A 22 1.74 15.87 46.29
N ILE A 23 0.76 16.75 46.49
CA ILE A 23 -0.53 16.69 45.76
C ILE A 23 -0.35 17.07 44.28
N ALA A 24 0.50 18.05 43.98
CA ALA A 24 0.78 18.45 42.60
C ALA A 24 1.50 17.31 41.85
N ASP A 25 2.46 16.66 42.49
CA ASP A 25 3.21 15.53 41.94
C ASP A 25 2.31 14.30 41.74
N LEU A 26 1.47 13.97 42.72
CA LEU A 26 0.48 12.90 42.59
C LEU A 26 -0.48 13.16 41.43
N ARG A 27 -0.95 14.41 41.27
CA ARG A 27 -1.83 14.79 40.16
C ARG A 27 -1.10 14.71 38.82
N ALA A 28 0.18 15.05 38.76
CA ALA A 28 1.00 14.90 37.56
C ALA A 28 1.20 13.42 37.20
N GLN A 29 1.56 12.57 38.16
CA GLN A 29 1.71 11.12 37.98
C GLN A 29 0.39 10.46 37.55
N ALA A 30 -0.72 10.80 38.20
CA ALA A 30 -2.04 10.32 37.82
C ALA A 30 -2.43 10.72 36.39
N ARG A 31 -2.08 11.93 35.94
CA ARG A 31 -2.29 12.36 34.55
C ARG A 31 -1.45 11.57 33.57
N THR A 32 -0.17 11.32 33.88
CA THR A 32 0.72 10.54 33.02
C THR A 32 0.24 9.10 32.89
N ILE A 33 -0.07 8.43 34.00
CA ILE A 33 -0.61 7.07 34.02
C ILE A 33 -1.96 7.04 33.28
N HIS A 34 -2.84 8.02 33.50
CA HIS A 34 -4.10 8.10 32.78
C HIS A 34 -3.89 8.28 31.27
N GLN A 35 -2.93 9.08 30.82
CA GLN A 35 -2.59 9.23 29.40
C GLN A 35 -2.04 7.93 28.82
N GLN A 36 -1.16 7.23 29.55
CA GLN A 36 -0.57 5.95 29.13
C GLN A 36 -1.63 4.84 29.03
N LEU A 37 -2.54 4.76 30.01
CA LEU A 37 -3.60 3.76 30.04
C LEU A 37 -4.82 4.14 29.18
N ARG A 38 -4.88 5.36 28.66
CA ARG A 38 -5.93 5.73 27.69
C ARG A 38 -5.70 4.96 26.40
N PRO A 39 -6.67 4.14 25.98
CA PRO A 39 -6.55 3.42 24.73
C PRO A 39 -6.38 4.38 23.54
N LEU A 40 -5.62 3.96 22.53
CA LEU A 40 -5.25 4.81 21.40
C LEU A 40 -6.47 5.42 20.69
N TRP A 41 -7.58 4.66 20.58
CA TRP A 41 -8.85 5.12 19.99
C TRP A 41 -9.59 6.20 20.81
N ARG A 42 -9.17 6.48 22.05
CA ARG A 42 -9.65 7.61 22.87
C ARG A 42 -8.67 8.79 22.87
N ARG A 43 -7.51 8.71 22.22
CA ARG A 43 -6.53 9.80 22.15
C ARG A 43 -6.87 10.74 20.99
N ARG A 44 -6.49 12.02 21.15
CA ARG A 44 -6.46 12.99 20.05
C ARG A 44 -5.02 13.16 19.60
N ALA A 45 -4.78 13.20 18.30
CA ALA A 45 -3.47 13.50 17.72
C ALA A 45 -3.61 14.83 16.94
N GLY A 46 -2.75 15.81 17.24
CA GLY A 46 -2.79 17.12 16.57
C GLY A 46 -4.14 17.85 16.65
N GLY A 47 -4.88 17.71 17.76
CA GLY A 47 -6.22 18.31 17.92
C GLY A 47 -7.37 17.54 17.27
N SER A 48 -7.07 16.53 16.44
CA SER A 48 -8.06 15.72 15.75
C SER A 48 -8.30 14.38 16.45
N ARG A 49 -9.50 13.81 16.29
CA ARG A 49 -9.82 12.47 16.81
C ARG A 49 -9.11 11.42 15.95
N VAL A 50 -8.47 10.46 16.61
CA VAL A 50 -7.92 9.28 15.92
C VAL A 50 -9.09 8.35 15.58
N VAL A 51 -9.17 7.94 14.32
CA VAL A 51 -10.18 6.99 13.81
C VAL A 51 -9.47 5.72 13.37
N LEU A 52 -10.09 4.57 13.60
CA LEU A 52 -9.54 3.27 13.21
C LEU A 52 -9.70 3.08 11.70
N LEU A 53 -8.66 2.58 11.02
CA LEU A 53 -8.74 2.31 9.58
C LEU A 53 -9.75 1.19 9.26
N ASP A 54 -9.97 0.25 10.18
CA ASP A 54 -10.99 -0.80 10.07
C ASP A 54 -12.43 -0.31 10.31
N THR A 55 -12.66 1.01 10.44
CA THR A 55 -14.02 1.54 10.60
C THR A 55 -14.82 1.26 9.32
N PRO A 56 -15.96 0.57 9.40
CA PRO A 56 -16.77 0.25 8.23
C PRO A 56 -17.47 1.49 7.69
N LEU A 57 -17.51 1.62 6.37
CA LEU A 57 -18.21 2.66 5.63
C LEU A 57 -19.41 2.13 4.83
N GLY A 58 -19.63 0.81 4.88
CA GLY A 58 -20.68 0.11 4.16
C GLY A 58 -20.55 -1.41 4.32
N HIS A 59 -21.23 -2.16 3.46
CA HIS A 59 -21.14 -3.62 3.41
C HIS A 59 -19.82 -4.00 2.70
N GLU A 60 -18.77 -4.30 3.47
CA GLU A 60 -17.43 -4.76 3.01
C GLU A 60 -16.39 -3.69 2.65
N VAL A 61 -16.63 -2.40 2.96
CA VAL A 61 -15.63 -1.34 2.74
C VAL A 61 -15.27 -0.67 4.06
N THR A 62 -13.97 -0.51 4.30
CA THR A 62 -13.40 0.16 5.48
C THR A 62 -12.72 1.48 5.10
N LEU A 63 -12.41 2.33 6.09
CA LEU A 63 -11.61 3.54 5.86
C LEU A 63 -10.22 3.23 5.28
N TYR A 64 -9.67 2.05 5.59
CA TYR A 64 -8.42 1.56 5.01
C TYR A 64 -8.49 1.54 3.48
N ASP A 65 -9.57 1.01 2.91
CA ASP A 65 -9.73 0.83 1.46
C ASP A 65 -9.79 2.16 0.70
N LEU A 66 -10.29 3.22 1.35
CA LEU A 66 -10.29 4.57 0.79
C LEU A 66 -8.91 5.23 0.84
N VAL A 67 -8.17 5.05 1.95
CA VAL A 67 -6.85 5.67 2.15
C VAL A 67 -5.76 4.96 1.36
N ALA A 68 -5.83 3.63 1.26
CA ALA A 68 -4.88 2.83 0.50
C ALA A 68 -5.00 3.06 -1.02
N GLY A 69 -6.12 3.61 -1.49
CA GLY A 69 -6.50 3.57 -2.89
C GLY A 69 -6.83 2.13 -3.28
N SER A 70 -8.01 1.90 -3.87
CA SER A 70 -8.26 0.57 -4.44
C SER A 70 -7.20 0.31 -5.51
N PRO A 71 -6.42 -0.78 -5.40
CA PRO A 71 -5.35 -1.04 -6.35
C PRO A 71 -5.95 -1.12 -7.74
N THR A 72 -5.37 -0.36 -8.65
CA THR A 72 -5.81 -0.34 -10.04
C THR A 72 -5.66 -1.75 -10.64
N PRO A 73 -6.46 -2.14 -11.64
CA PRO A 73 -6.32 -3.45 -12.28
C PRO A 73 -4.88 -3.82 -12.71
N PRO A 74 -4.03 -2.87 -13.15
CA PRO A 74 -2.60 -3.13 -13.35
C PRO A 74 -1.82 -3.48 -12.07
N GLU A 75 -2.06 -2.80 -10.95
CA GLU A 75 -1.38 -3.07 -9.66
C GLU A 75 -1.78 -4.44 -9.08
N LEU A 76 -3.04 -4.84 -9.25
CA LEU A 76 -3.49 -6.18 -8.86
C LEU A 76 -2.85 -7.29 -9.71
N ALA A 77 -2.66 -7.03 -11.01
CA ALA A 77 -2.12 -8.01 -11.94
C ALA A 77 -0.59 -8.11 -11.91
N LEU A 78 0.11 -7.00 -11.66
CA LEU A 78 1.58 -6.90 -11.78
C LEU A 78 2.28 -6.63 -10.45
N GLY A 79 1.53 -6.46 -9.35
CA GLY A 79 2.04 -5.95 -8.08
C GLY A 79 2.24 -4.43 -8.10
N ALA A 80 2.79 -3.89 -7.01
CA ALA A 80 3.28 -2.51 -6.94
C ALA A 80 4.54 -2.37 -7.81
N LEU A 81 4.34 -2.38 -9.12
CA LEU A 81 5.43 -2.23 -10.07
C LEU A 81 5.83 -0.76 -10.08
N PRO A 82 7.13 -0.42 -9.89
CA PRO A 82 7.56 0.95 -10.12
C PRO A 82 7.17 1.37 -11.54
N ASP A 83 6.82 2.64 -11.73
CA ASP A 83 6.46 3.23 -13.02
C ASP A 83 7.59 3.05 -14.04
N ASP A 84 7.68 1.87 -14.67
CA ASP A 84 8.64 1.60 -15.72
C ASP A 84 8.08 2.16 -17.02
N PRO A 85 8.68 3.24 -17.57
CA PRO A 85 8.20 3.85 -18.82
C PRO A 85 8.21 2.87 -19.99
N ARG A 86 9.04 1.81 -19.94
CA ARG A 86 9.08 0.76 -20.96
C ARG A 86 7.83 -0.10 -20.90
N LEU A 87 7.39 -0.47 -19.71
CA LEU A 87 6.17 -1.25 -19.54
C LEU A 87 4.96 -0.42 -19.97
N THR A 88 4.89 0.85 -19.55
CA THR A 88 3.83 1.78 -19.95
C THR A 88 3.75 1.91 -21.48
N ALA A 89 4.89 2.02 -22.16
CA ALA A 89 4.94 2.03 -23.62
C ALA A 89 4.41 0.74 -24.26
N VAL A 90 4.71 -0.43 -23.69
CA VAL A 90 4.18 -1.72 -24.17
C VAL A 90 2.67 -1.81 -23.96
N LEU A 91 2.17 -1.44 -22.77
CA LEU A 91 0.73 -1.47 -22.47
C LEU A 91 -0.06 -0.49 -23.34
N ASN A 92 0.51 0.67 -23.68
CA ASN A 92 -0.10 1.65 -24.58
C ASN A 92 -0.14 1.21 -26.05
N ALA A 93 0.70 0.27 -26.46
CA ALA A 93 0.66 -0.31 -27.80
C ALA A 93 -0.38 -1.46 -27.95
N LEU A 94 -1.03 -1.86 -26.85
CA LEU A 94 -2.10 -2.85 -26.84
C LEU A 94 -3.47 -2.18 -26.93
N THR A 95 -4.39 -2.82 -27.66
CA THR A 95 -5.81 -2.46 -27.60
C THR A 95 -6.38 -2.76 -26.20
N PRO A 96 -7.50 -2.14 -25.79
CA PRO A 96 -8.11 -2.42 -24.49
C PRO A 96 -8.41 -3.91 -24.26
N ALA A 97 -8.84 -4.65 -25.30
CA ALA A 97 -9.07 -6.09 -25.20
C ALA A 97 -7.77 -6.87 -24.99
N GLU A 98 -6.72 -6.57 -25.76
CA GLU A 98 -5.42 -7.23 -25.61
C GLU A 98 -4.76 -6.92 -24.27
N ARG A 99 -4.94 -5.70 -23.76
CA ARG A 99 -4.44 -5.29 -22.44
C ARG A 99 -5.07 -6.12 -21.34
N ARG A 100 -6.38 -6.37 -21.39
CA ARG A 100 -7.07 -7.22 -20.41
C ARG A 100 -6.52 -8.66 -20.42
N VAL A 101 -6.25 -9.22 -21.59
CA VAL A 101 -5.59 -10.55 -21.71
C VAL A 101 -4.19 -10.51 -21.11
N ALA A 102 -3.41 -9.47 -21.40
CA ALA A 102 -2.04 -9.34 -20.88
C ALA A 102 -2.00 -9.20 -19.35
N LEU A 103 -2.95 -8.45 -18.78
CA LEU A 103 -3.10 -8.32 -17.32
C LEU A 103 -3.60 -9.63 -16.68
N ALA A 104 -4.57 -10.32 -17.31
CA ALA A 104 -5.02 -11.62 -16.83
C ALA A 104 -3.88 -12.65 -16.82
N TRP A 105 -3.00 -12.63 -17.82
CA TRP A 105 -1.82 -13.50 -17.86
C TRP A 105 -0.84 -13.24 -16.72
N ALA A 106 -0.76 -12.01 -16.20
CA ALA A 106 0.13 -11.69 -15.09
C ALA A 106 -0.37 -12.22 -13.74
N HIS A 107 -1.65 -12.63 -13.65
CA HIS A 107 -2.23 -13.16 -12.44
C HIS A 107 -1.64 -14.56 -12.10
N PRO A 108 -1.19 -14.82 -10.85
CA PRO A 108 -0.51 -16.08 -10.49
C PRO A 108 -1.32 -17.36 -10.72
N ALA A 109 -2.65 -17.26 -10.73
CA ALA A 109 -3.55 -18.39 -10.95
C ALA A 109 -3.75 -18.76 -12.43
N VAL A 110 -3.16 -18.01 -13.38
CA VAL A 110 -3.33 -18.26 -14.81
C VAL A 110 -2.11 -18.98 -15.36
N ALA A 111 -2.31 -20.19 -15.90
CA ALA A 111 -1.24 -21.05 -16.37
C ALA A 111 -1.05 -20.98 -17.90
N THR A 112 -2.11 -20.66 -18.66
CA THR A 112 -2.04 -20.59 -20.14
C THR A 112 -2.55 -19.28 -20.75
N TRP A 113 -2.04 -18.94 -21.94
CA TRP A 113 -2.52 -17.75 -22.69
C TRP A 113 -3.99 -17.87 -23.11
N ALA A 114 -4.48 -19.11 -23.28
CA ALA A 114 -5.88 -19.37 -23.55
C ALA A 114 -6.74 -19.09 -22.30
N GLU A 115 -6.30 -19.50 -21.11
CA GLU A 115 -6.96 -19.15 -19.85
C GLU A 115 -6.98 -17.64 -19.60
N ALA A 116 -5.86 -16.94 -19.86
CA ALA A 116 -5.80 -15.49 -19.76
C ALA A 116 -6.82 -14.82 -20.69
N ALA A 117 -6.95 -15.32 -21.92
CA ALA A 117 -7.90 -14.80 -22.89
C ALA A 117 -9.36 -15.11 -22.51
N LEU A 118 -9.61 -16.29 -21.94
CA LEU A 118 -10.91 -16.68 -21.42
C LEU A 118 -11.33 -15.79 -20.23
N ALA A 119 -10.43 -15.58 -19.27
CA ALA A 119 -10.65 -14.69 -18.13
C ALA A 119 -10.89 -13.24 -18.57
N ALA A 120 -10.29 -12.82 -19.68
CA ALA A 120 -10.55 -11.54 -20.32
C ALA A 120 -11.80 -11.54 -21.23
N GLY A 121 -12.63 -12.59 -21.25
CA GLY A 121 -13.88 -12.62 -22.02
C GLY A 121 -13.69 -12.63 -23.54
N ALA A 122 -12.60 -13.22 -24.04
CA ALA A 122 -12.41 -13.38 -25.49
C ALA A 122 -13.36 -14.43 -26.07
N ALA A 123 -13.98 -14.13 -27.22
CA ALA A 123 -14.87 -15.07 -27.91
C ALA A 123 -14.16 -16.34 -28.44
N ASP A 124 -12.88 -16.23 -28.81
CA ASP A 124 -12.02 -17.35 -29.19
C ASP A 124 -10.74 -17.26 -28.34
N PRO A 125 -10.72 -17.88 -27.15
CA PRO A 125 -9.62 -17.75 -26.19
C PRO A 125 -8.27 -18.22 -26.74
N VAL A 126 -8.26 -19.30 -27.52
CA VAL A 126 -7.01 -19.88 -28.07
C VAL A 126 -6.38 -18.91 -29.08
N LYS A 127 -7.17 -18.43 -30.06
CA LYS A 127 -6.64 -17.50 -31.07
C LYS A 127 -6.31 -16.14 -30.48
N ALA A 128 -7.15 -15.64 -29.57
CA ALA A 128 -6.92 -14.35 -28.92
C ALA A 128 -5.66 -14.39 -28.04
N GLY A 129 -5.49 -15.43 -27.22
CA GLY A 129 -4.31 -15.62 -26.39
C GLY A 129 -3.02 -15.67 -27.20
N GLU A 130 -2.98 -16.50 -28.25
CA GLU A 130 -1.80 -16.61 -29.11
C GLU A 130 -1.48 -15.34 -29.91
N ARG A 131 -2.50 -14.56 -30.28
CA ARG A 131 -2.30 -13.25 -30.92
C ARG A 131 -1.62 -12.28 -29.94
N VAL A 132 -2.12 -12.21 -28.69
CA VAL A 132 -1.58 -11.33 -27.65
C VAL A 132 -0.16 -11.73 -27.29
N ARG A 133 0.11 -13.03 -27.09
CA ARG A 133 1.45 -13.58 -26.84
C ARG A 133 2.45 -13.16 -27.92
N ARG A 134 2.11 -13.38 -29.20
CA ARG A 134 2.97 -12.99 -30.34
C ARG A 134 3.22 -11.49 -30.39
N LYS A 135 2.18 -10.69 -30.14
CA LYS A 135 2.29 -9.22 -30.13
C LYS A 135 3.19 -8.74 -29.00
N LEU A 136 3.02 -9.26 -27.79
CA LEU A 136 3.86 -8.93 -26.64
C LEU A 136 5.33 -9.32 -26.88
N LYS A 137 5.59 -10.52 -27.41
CA LYS A 137 6.95 -10.94 -27.77
C LYS A 137 7.60 -9.97 -28.77
N ARG A 138 6.87 -9.56 -29.80
CA ARG A 138 7.33 -8.58 -30.80
C ARG A 138 7.60 -7.21 -30.16
N LEU A 139 6.70 -6.71 -29.33
CA LEU A 139 6.86 -5.41 -28.66
C LEU A 139 8.05 -5.43 -27.70
N GLY A 140 8.26 -6.51 -26.95
CA GLY A 140 9.42 -6.70 -26.09
C GLY A 140 10.73 -6.65 -26.87
N GLN A 141 10.80 -7.35 -28.01
CA GLN A 141 11.98 -7.30 -28.89
C GLN A 141 12.25 -5.89 -29.43
N GLN A 142 11.21 -5.15 -29.82
CA GLN A 142 11.35 -3.76 -30.27
C GLN A 142 11.91 -2.85 -29.17
N GLN A 143 11.48 -3.04 -27.91
CA GLN A 143 12.00 -2.28 -26.78
C GLN A 143 13.48 -2.60 -26.50
N VAL A 144 13.87 -3.87 -26.60
CA VAL A 144 15.29 -4.28 -26.46
C VAL A 144 16.16 -3.63 -27.53
N VAL A 145 15.73 -3.69 -28.80
CA VAL A 145 16.47 -3.07 -29.93
C VAL A 145 16.59 -1.55 -29.73
N ARG A 146 15.51 -0.87 -29.35
CA ARG A 146 15.54 0.58 -29.05
C ARG A 146 16.47 0.91 -27.89
N ALA A 147 16.43 0.13 -26.82
CA ALA A 147 17.30 0.32 -25.67
C ALA A 147 18.79 0.09 -26.02
N GLN A 148 19.09 -0.86 -26.90
CA GLN A 148 20.45 -1.09 -27.40
C GLN A 148 20.93 0.06 -28.30
N ALA A 149 20.09 0.55 -29.21
CA ALA A 149 20.41 1.69 -30.07
C ALA A 149 20.63 2.98 -29.26
N ALA A 150 19.90 3.18 -28.16
CA ALA A 150 20.09 4.32 -27.27
C ALA A 150 21.35 4.23 -26.39
N ARG A 151 21.95 3.03 -26.23
CA ARG A 151 23.19 2.81 -25.46
C ARG A 151 24.46 2.96 -26.30
N LEU A 152 24.36 2.86 -27.62
CA LEU A 152 25.49 3.16 -28.51
C LEU A 152 25.65 4.69 -28.57
N PRO A 153 26.78 5.26 -28.09
CA PRO A 153 27.03 6.67 -28.25
C PRO A 153 27.08 7.00 -29.74
N ARG A 154 26.65 8.22 -30.10
CA ARG A 154 26.84 8.80 -31.43
C ARG A 154 28.33 9.11 -31.65
N ASP A 155 29.21 8.12 -31.54
CA ASP A 155 30.61 8.23 -31.91
C ASP A 155 30.68 8.08 -33.43
N GLY A 156 30.43 9.19 -34.13
CA GLY A 156 30.45 9.21 -35.60
C GLY A 156 29.75 10.38 -36.25
N ALA A 157 29.73 11.56 -35.63
CA ALA A 157 29.32 12.78 -36.31
C ALA A 157 30.23 13.96 -35.93
N GLN A 158 31.33 14.04 -36.69
CA GLN A 158 32.19 15.19 -36.98
C GLN A 158 33.13 15.69 -35.88
#